data_AF-A0A366EPU7-F1
#
_entry.id   AF-A0A366EPU7-F1
#
_cell.length_a   1.000
_cell.length_b   1.000
_cell.length_c   1.000
_cell.angle_alpha   90.00
_cell.angle_beta   90.00
_cell.angle_gamma   90.00
#
_symmetry.space_group_name_H-M   'P 1'
#
loop_
_entity.id
_entity.type
_entity.pdbx_description
1 polymer ?
#
loop_
_entity_poly.entity_id
_entity_poly.type
_entity_poly.pdbx_seq_one_letter_code
_entity_poly.pdbx_strand_id
1 'polypeptide(L)'
;MEFNNVIIENMTNPHELERIYRKDPKAFKNSFLQAWEHNPDSQVLGVWYERLNYKEAANTEKSSKVQKDFIFMGILAIMAGILTRIIFHFVEQEVIAPINLAFGIIPFIATYFVYKNTPKKSVVYSLVGLFLISGVYLNMLPLNDKDSIILTYLHMPIFLWIVLGIAFTGNEYSKGSTRLAYIKFNLEFSILYASMAVSGMVLAALTMQLFSFIGLQIEEFYFSNVVLFGASSLAIVAAYLVSMNLKLAKNITPYLAKIFSPLVLITLLVYLIAVIWLGKNPFLDRNFLIAFNGILLGVLVVTIFSITESDSDEKKTISDYINFALIVLALIIDSVALSAIVFRLSSYGITPNRLAVLGVNILIWANLIWIMFSYMRFLQNKSGPSTIQDSVTKYLPVYGLWAAFVIFTFPLLFN
;
A
#
# COMPACT_ATOMS: atom_id res chain seq x y z
N MET A 1 17.40 -11.84 -47.18
CA MET A 1 18.15 -10.99 -48.14
C MET A 1 17.46 -9.65 -48.40
N GLU A 2 16.12 -9.55 -48.39
CA GLU A 2 15.40 -8.28 -48.65
C GLU A 2 15.75 -7.11 -47.70
N PHE A 3 15.91 -7.35 -46.39
CA PHE A 3 16.13 -6.26 -45.42
C PHE A 3 17.45 -5.51 -45.58
N ASN A 4 18.49 -6.14 -46.14
CA ASN A 4 19.79 -5.47 -46.33
C ASN A 4 19.70 -4.34 -47.35
N ASN A 5 19.00 -4.58 -48.46
CA ASN A 5 18.79 -3.55 -49.47
C ASN A 5 18.00 -2.38 -48.89
N VAL A 6 16.98 -2.64 -48.08
CA VAL A 6 16.15 -1.57 -47.51
C VAL A 6 16.92 -0.66 -46.56
N ILE A 7 17.85 -1.19 -45.75
CA ILE A 7 18.69 -0.36 -44.86
C ILE A 7 19.67 0.47 -45.70
N ILE A 8 20.28 -0.12 -46.72
CA ILE A 8 21.25 0.56 -47.61
C ILE A 8 20.54 1.64 -48.48
N GLU A 9 19.35 1.36 -48.98
CA GLU A 9 18.52 2.30 -49.75
C GLU A 9 18.08 3.52 -48.92
N ASN A 10 17.96 3.37 -47.60
CA ASN A 10 17.49 4.42 -46.69
C ASN A 10 18.59 4.99 -45.78
N MET A 11 19.87 4.79 -46.11
CA MET A 11 21.00 5.25 -45.27
C MET A 11 21.01 6.77 -45.00
N THR A 12 20.43 7.57 -45.89
CA THR A 12 20.34 9.03 -45.74
C THR A 12 19.00 9.49 -45.16
N ASN A 13 18.09 8.57 -44.82
CA ASN A 13 16.76 8.86 -44.29
C ASN A 13 16.57 8.29 -42.86
N PRO A 14 16.95 9.04 -41.82
CA PRO A 14 16.84 8.60 -40.43
C PRO A 14 15.42 8.24 -40.00
N HIS A 15 14.39 8.88 -40.59
CA HIS A 15 13.00 8.63 -40.25
C HIS A 15 12.56 7.22 -40.66
N GLU A 16 12.91 6.80 -41.88
CA GLU A 16 12.58 5.46 -42.36
C GLU A 16 13.35 4.37 -41.62
N LEU A 17 14.63 4.60 -41.31
CA LEU A 17 15.40 3.66 -40.49
C LEU A 17 14.78 3.45 -39.10
N GLU A 18 14.30 4.51 -38.43
CA GLU A 18 13.59 4.38 -37.16
C GLU A 18 12.25 3.64 -37.34
N ARG A 19 11.50 3.91 -38.42
CA ARG A 19 10.25 3.21 -38.72
C ARG A 19 10.47 1.70 -38.90
N ILE A 20 11.51 1.32 -39.65
CA ILE A 20 11.88 -0.09 -39.87
C ILE A 20 12.31 -0.74 -38.56
N TYR A 21 13.15 -0.07 -37.77
CA TYR A 21 13.55 -0.55 -36.45
C TYR A 21 12.37 -0.76 -35.50
N ARG A 22 11.39 0.17 -35.49
CA ARG A 22 10.19 0.06 -34.65
C ARG A 22 9.26 -1.08 -35.08
N LYS A 23 9.21 -1.38 -36.38
CA LYS A 23 8.40 -2.46 -36.94
C LYS A 23 8.96 -3.83 -36.56
N ASP A 24 10.27 -4.04 -36.68
CA ASP A 24 10.93 -5.28 -36.27
C ASP A 24 12.38 -5.03 -35.79
N PRO A 25 12.58 -4.83 -34.47
CA PRO A 25 13.90 -4.54 -33.92
C PRO A 25 14.92 -5.68 -34.10
N LYS A 26 14.46 -6.94 -34.13
CA LYS A 26 15.35 -8.10 -34.23
C LYS A 26 15.85 -8.27 -35.66
N ALA A 27 14.94 -8.21 -36.64
CA ALA A 27 15.31 -8.27 -38.05
C ALA A 27 16.25 -7.11 -38.44
N PHE A 28 15.95 -5.89 -37.96
CA PHE A 28 16.81 -4.73 -38.20
C PHE A 28 18.23 -4.94 -37.67
N LYS A 29 18.39 -5.37 -36.41
CA LYS A 29 19.72 -5.62 -35.83
C LYS A 29 20.55 -6.64 -36.60
N ASN A 30 19.91 -7.72 -37.07
CA ASN A 30 20.59 -8.79 -37.80
C ASN A 30 21.09 -8.31 -39.17
N SER A 31 20.31 -7.50 -39.88
CA SER A 31 20.68 -6.94 -41.19
C SER A 31 21.59 -5.71 -41.10
N PHE A 32 21.54 -4.98 -39.98
CA PHE A 32 22.28 -3.74 -39.79
C PHE A 32 23.80 -3.92 -39.84
N LEU A 33 24.33 -5.00 -39.24
CA LEU A 33 25.78 -5.27 -39.21
C LEU A 33 26.35 -5.38 -40.63
N GLN A 34 25.64 -6.07 -41.53
CA GLN A 34 26.06 -6.21 -42.93
C GLN A 34 25.97 -4.87 -43.68
N ALA A 35 24.93 -4.06 -43.44
CA ALA A 35 24.81 -2.73 -44.05
C ALA A 35 25.91 -1.75 -43.59
N TRP A 36 26.32 -1.85 -42.33
CA TRP A 36 27.43 -1.10 -41.74
C TRP A 36 28.78 -1.49 -42.33
N GLU A 37 29.06 -2.80 -42.46
CA GLU A 37 30.31 -3.30 -43.04
C GLU A 37 30.54 -2.83 -44.49
N HIS A 38 29.46 -2.69 -45.27
CA HIS A 38 29.54 -2.21 -46.66
C HIS A 38 29.64 -0.68 -46.78
N ASN A 39 29.25 0.08 -45.74
CA ASN A 39 29.18 1.55 -45.78
C ASN A 39 29.66 2.19 -44.46
N PRO A 40 30.93 1.98 -44.04
CA PRO A 40 31.43 2.46 -42.76
C PRO A 40 31.51 4.00 -42.67
N ASP A 41 31.56 4.70 -43.81
CA ASP A 41 31.68 6.17 -43.87
C ASP A 41 30.35 6.90 -43.63
N SER A 42 29.22 6.19 -43.55
CA SER A 42 27.91 6.80 -43.34
C SER A 42 27.73 7.25 -41.90
N GLN A 43 27.61 8.57 -41.68
CA GLN A 43 27.36 9.14 -40.35
C GLN A 43 26.06 8.62 -39.71
N VAL A 44 24.99 8.42 -40.50
CA VAL A 44 23.70 7.94 -39.99
C VAL A 44 23.83 6.50 -39.49
N LEU A 45 24.50 5.64 -40.24
CA LEU A 45 24.78 4.28 -39.79
C LEU A 45 25.75 4.28 -38.61
N GLY A 46 26.73 5.18 -38.55
CA GLY A 46 27.62 5.30 -37.39
C GLY A 46 26.87 5.61 -36.09
N VAL A 47 25.90 6.53 -36.14
CA VAL A 47 25.03 6.81 -34.98
C VAL A 47 24.16 5.61 -34.61
N TRP A 48 23.65 4.86 -35.58
CA TRP A 48 22.90 3.63 -35.32
C TRP A 48 23.79 2.52 -34.75
N TYR A 49 25.03 2.39 -35.21
CA TYR A 49 25.99 1.42 -34.71
C TYR A 49 26.24 1.67 -33.23
N GLU A 50 26.53 2.92 -32.86
CA GLU A 50 26.63 3.32 -31.45
C GLU A 50 25.31 3.05 -30.74
N ARG A 51 24.15 3.50 -31.23
CA ARG A 51 22.86 3.25 -30.55
C ARG A 51 22.55 1.76 -30.31
N LEU A 52 22.93 0.87 -31.22
CA LEU A 52 22.62 -0.57 -31.13
C LEU A 52 23.65 -1.34 -30.30
N ASN A 53 24.91 -0.92 -30.33
CA ASN A 53 26.04 -1.58 -29.69
C ASN A 53 26.53 -0.87 -28.42
N TYR A 54 26.00 0.32 -28.12
CA TYR A 54 26.26 1.05 -26.90
C TYR A 54 25.81 0.21 -25.73
N LYS A 55 26.79 -0.48 -25.15
CA LYS A 55 26.72 -0.99 -23.81
C LYS A 55 27.17 0.17 -22.94
N GLU A 56 26.21 0.91 -22.40
CA GLU A 56 26.45 1.81 -21.27
C GLU A 56 27.42 1.07 -20.35
N ALA A 57 28.66 1.58 -20.20
CA ALA A 57 29.75 0.87 -19.52
C ALA A 57 29.15 0.24 -18.28
N ALA A 58 28.98 -1.09 -18.30
CA ALA A 58 28.06 -1.77 -17.41
C ALA A 58 28.41 -1.26 -16.01
N ASN A 59 27.53 -0.45 -15.42
CA ASN A 59 27.78 0.17 -14.12
C ASN A 59 27.85 -1.01 -13.15
N THR A 60 29.02 -1.62 -13.04
CA THR A 60 29.31 -2.85 -12.28
C THR A 60 28.99 -2.60 -10.82
N GLU A 61 29.13 -1.36 -10.36
CA GLU A 61 28.65 -0.89 -9.07
C GLU A 61 27.12 -0.91 -8.94
N LYS A 62 26.37 -0.46 -9.95
CA LYS A 62 24.88 -0.48 -9.90
C LYS A 62 24.34 -1.90 -10.00
N SER A 63 24.92 -2.73 -10.86
CA SER A 63 24.60 -4.17 -10.99
C SER A 63 24.92 -4.93 -9.70
N SER A 64 26.10 -4.72 -9.11
CA SER A 64 26.50 -5.38 -7.86
C SER A 64 25.69 -4.90 -6.67
N LYS A 65 25.28 -3.62 -6.62
CA LYS A 65 24.39 -3.11 -5.58
C LYS A 65 23.00 -3.76 -5.65
N VAL A 66 22.41 -3.84 -6.85
CA VAL A 66 21.12 -4.54 -7.04
C VAL A 66 21.23 -6.02 -6.63
N GLN A 67 22.36 -6.67 -6.94
CA GLN A 67 22.61 -8.06 -6.51
C GLN A 67 22.71 -8.19 -4.97
N LYS A 68 23.42 -7.27 -4.30
CA LYS A 68 23.50 -7.24 -2.83
C LYS A 68 22.14 -7.01 -2.20
N ASP A 69 21.38 -6.05 -2.71
CA ASP A 69 20.04 -5.72 -2.21
C ASP A 69 19.07 -6.89 -2.41
N PHE A 70 19.17 -7.62 -3.53
CA PHE A 70 18.39 -8.83 -3.78
C PHE A 70 18.74 -9.96 -2.81
N ILE A 71 20.03 -10.22 -2.57
CA ILE A 71 20.46 -11.25 -1.60
C ILE A 71 20.00 -10.88 -0.19
N PHE A 72 20.17 -9.62 0.22
CA PHE A 72 19.74 -9.14 1.53
C PHE A 72 18.22 -9.27 1.71
N MET A 73 17.44 -8.89 0.69
CA MET A 73 15.99 -9.12 0.67
C MET A 73 15.65 -10.61 0.79
N GLY A 74 16.34 -11.48 0.05
CA GLY A 74 16.08 -12.93 0.09
C GLY A 74 16.31 -13.53 1.47
N ILE A 75 17.36 -13.09 2.18
CA ILE A 75 17.63 -13.49 3.56
C ILE A 75 16.47 -13.04 4.47
N LEU A 76 16.05 -11.77 4.38
CA LEU A 76 14.94 -11.25 5.17
C LEU A 76 13.62 -11.96 4.86
N ALA A 77 13.36 -12.32 3.61
CA ALA A 77 12.16 -13.06 3.20
C ALA A 77 12.13 -14.46 3.84
N ILE A 78 13.24 -15.19 3.79
CA ILE A 78 13.37 -16.51 4.42
C ILE A 78 13.21 -16.39 5.94
N MET A 79 13.88 -15.41 6.56
CA MET A 79 13.75 -15.19 8.02
C MET A 79 12.32 -14.85 8.42
N ALA A 80 11.62 -14.02 7.63
CA ALA A 80 10.21 -13.69 7.86
C ALA A 80 9.34 -14.95 7.76
N GLY A 81 9.53 -15.77 6.72
CA GLY A 81 8.80 -17.04 6.57
C GLY A 81 9.03 -17.99 7.75
N ILE A 82 10.28 -18.18 8.18
CA ILE A 82 10.63 -19.03 9.33
C ILE A 82 10.00 -18.47 10.61
N LEU A 83 10.16 -17.17 10.88
CA LEU A 83 9.68 -16.57 12.12
C LEU A 83 8.14 -16.60 12.18
N THR A 84 7.43 -16.29 11.10
CA THR A 84 5.97 -16.39 11.07
C THR A 84 5.51 -17.83 11.32
N ARG A 85 6.21 -18.85 10.78
CA ARG A 85 5.88 -20.26 11.06
C ARG A 85 6.06 -20.61 12.54
N ILE A 86 7.15 -20.16 13.16
CA ILE A 86 7.41 -20.36 14.59
C ILE A 86 6.32 -19.68 15.43
N ILE A 87 6.00 -18.42 15.13
CA ILE A 87 4.93 -17.68 15.82
C ILE A 87 3.60 -18.41 15.65
N PHE A 88 3.26 -18.86 14.44
CA PHE A 88 2.02 -19.57 14.18
C PHE A 88 1.89 -20.86 14.98
N HIS A 89 2.99 -21.60 15.20
CA HIS A 89 2.97 -22.77 16.08
C HIS A 89 2.53 -22.43 17.51
N PHE A 90 2.98 -21.30 18.06
CA PHE A 90 2.53 -20.84 19.39
C PHE A 90 1.10 -20.30 19.37
N VAL A 91 0.65 -19.75 18.24
CA VAL A 91 -0.75 -19.34 18.04
C VAL A 91 -1.68 -20.57 18.00
N GLU A 92 -1.30 -21.64 17.30
CA GLU A 92 -2.05 -22.90 17.24
C GLU A 92 -2.19 -23.55 18.63
N GLN A 93 -1.21 -23.36 19.51
CA GLN A 93 -1.25 -23.81 20.90
C GLN A 93 -2.00 -22.87 21.84
N GLU A 94 -2.60 -21.80 21.32
CA GLU A 94 -3.29 -20.77 22.10
C GLU A 94 -2.42 -20.18 23.23
N VAL A 95 -1.09 -20.14 23.04
CA VAL A 95 -0.15 -19.54 23.99
C VAL A 95 0.00 -18.05 23.74
N ILE A 96 -0.16 -17.61 22.49
CA ILE A 96 -0.05 -16.22 22.07
C ILE A 96 -1.18 -15.83 21.12
N ALA A 97 -1.51 -14.54 21.08
CA ALA A 97 -2.59 -14.04 20.23
C ALA A 97 -2.23 -14.12 18.73
N PRO A 98 -3.18 -14.42 17.82
CA PRO A 98 -2.95 -14.49 16.37
C PRO A 98 -2.33 -13.21 15.76
N ILE A 99 -2.61 -12.05 16.36
CA ILE A 99 -2.05 -10.77 15.91
C ILE A 99 -0.51 -10.72 16.02
N ASN A 100 0.13 -11.61 16.81
CA ASN A 100 1.58 -11.74 16.85
C ASN A 100 2.19 -12.10 15.48
N LEU A 101 1.43 -12.69 14.56
CA LEU A 101 1.91 -12.98 13.20
C LEU A 101 2.41 -11.73 12.46
N ALA A 102 1.88 -10.55 12.80
CA ALA A 102 2.36 -9.27 12.25
C ALA A 102 3.86 -9.02 12.57
N PHE A 103 4.34 -9.50 13.72
CA PHE A 103 5.75 -9.40 14.10
C PHE A 103 6.66 -10.37 13.34
N GLY A 104 6.09 -11.39 12.68
CA GLY A 104 6.82 -12.24 11.75
C GLY A 104 7.17 -11.55 10.42
N ILE A 105 6.55 -10.41 10.11
CA ILE A 105 6.66 -9.74 8.81
C ILE A 105 7.15 -8.30 8.94
N ILE A 106 6.46 -7.48 9.74
CA ILE A 106 6.65 -6.02 9.77
C ILE A 106 8.08 -5.62 10.20
N PRO A 107 8.71 -6.23 11.22
CA PRO A 107 10.09 -5.91 11.60
C PRO A 107 11.11 -6.18 10.49
N PHE A 108 10.90 -7.18 9.64
CA PHE A 108 11.79 -7.48 8.52
C PHE A 108 11.65 -6.46 7.39
N ILE A 109 10.43 -6.02 7.08
CA ILE A 109 10.22 -4.90 6.14
C ILE A 109 10.87 -3.62 6.70
N ALA A 110 10.70 -3.35 8.00
CA ALA A 110 11.33 -2.20 8.65
C ALA A 110 12.87 -2.27 8.58
N THR A 111 13.45 -3.46 8.79
CA THR A 111 14.89 -3.72 8.67
C THR A 111 15.37 -3.45 7.25
N TYR A 112 14.62 -3.88 6.24
CA TYR A 112 14.93 -3.58 4.84
C TYR A 112 14.94 -2.06 4.56
N PHE A 113 13.97 -1.30 5.08
CA PHE A 113 13.98 0.17 4.92
C PHE A 113 15.12 0.86 5.67
N VAL A 114 15.44 0.40 6.89
CA VAL A 114 16.57 0.92 7.66
C VAL A 114 17.89 0.67 6.92
N TYR A 115 18.07 -0.52 6.34
CA TYR A 115 19.22 -0.84 5.49
C TYR A 115 19.32 0.10 4.28
N LYS A 116 18.19 0.38 3.61
CA LYS A 116 18.17 1.21 2.40
C LYS A 116 18.37 2.70 2.67
N ASN A 117 17.79 3.22 3.76
CA ASN A 117 17.77 4.65 4.08
C ASN A 117 18.88 5.09 5.05
N THR A 118 19.51 4.16 5.76
CA THR A 118 20.58 4.42 6.75
C THR A 118 20.25 5.56 7.74
N PRO A 119 19.15 5.47 8.50
CA PRO A 119 18.74 6.53 9.41
C PRO A 119 19.71 6.71 10.59
N LYS A 120 19.60 7.83 11.31
CA LYS A 120 20.39 8.09 12.52
C LYS A 120 20.12 7.02 13.58
N LYS A 121 21.12 6.75 14.43
CA LYS A 121 21.02 5.77 15.52
C LYS A 121 19.80 6.01 16.43
N SER A 122 19.42 7.26 16.67
CA SER A 122 18.22 7.60 17.47
C SER A 122 16.93 7.03 16.89
N VAL A 123 16.75 7.09 15.56
CA VAL A 123 15.59 6.52 14.88
C VAL A 123 15.61 4.99 14.99
N VAL A 124 16.78 4.37 14.83
CA VAL A 124 16.94 2.92 14.99
C VAL A 124 16.59 2.48 16.42
N TYR A 125 17.11 3.15 17.45
CA TYR A 125 16.77 2.85 18.85
C TYR A 125 15.28 3.05 19.13
N SER A 126 14.66 4.09 18.55
CA SER A 126 13.20 4.29 18.66
C SER A 126 12.42 3.16 18.02
N LEU A 127 12.82 2.68 16.83
CA LEU A 127 12.15 1.56 16.15
C LEU A 127 12.25 0.27 16.97
N VAL A 128 13.46 -0.05 17.45
CA VAL A 128 13.69 -1.23 18.30
C VAL A 128 12.86 -1.13 19.58
N GLY A 129 12.87 0.02 20.25
CA GLY A 129 12.07 0.26 21.44
C GLY A 129 10.57 0.10 21.19
N LEU A 130 10.04 0.68 20.11
CA LEU A 130 8.62 0.59 19.77
C LEU A 130 8.20 -0.85 19.45
N PHE A 131 8.99 -1.61 18.68
CA PHE A 131 8.69 -3.03 18.42
C PHE A 131 8.76 -3.88 19.69
N LEU A 132 9.77 -3.67 20.53
CA LEU A 132 9.92 -4.43 21.78
C LEU A 132 8.79 -4.13 22.77
N ILE A 133 8.50 -2.86 23.04
CA ILE A 133 7.42 -2.45 23.95
C ILE A 133 6.10 -3.05 23.46
N SER A 134 5.84 -2.95 22.16
CA SER A 134 4.63 -3.46 21.52
C SER A 134 4.52 -4.98 21.62
N GLY A 135 5.59 -5.72 21.32
CA GLY A 135 5.61 -7.17 21.37
C GLY A 135 5.51 -7.69 22.81
N VAL A 136 6.25 -7.10 23.75
CA VAL A 136 6.18 -7.47 25.17
C VAL A 136 4.80 -7.19 25.72
N TYR A 137 4.26 -5.98 25.52
CA TYR A 137 2.94 -5.59 26.02
C TYR A 137 1.85 -6.50 25.46
N LEU A 138 1.85 -6.77 24.15
CA LEU A 138 0.87 -7.65 23.52
C LEU A 138 0.86 -9.05 24.12
N ASN A 139 2.03 -9.60 24.46
CA ASN A 139 2.15 -10.94 25.05
C ASN A 139 1.98 -10.96 26.58
N MET A 140 1.90 -9.81 27.24
CA MET A 140 1.50 -9.70 28.66
C MET A 140 -0.02 -9.64 28.83
N LEU A 141 -0.77 -9.36 27.77
CA LEU A 141 -2.23 -9.32 27.81
C LEU A 141 -2.80 -10.75 27.95
N PRO A 142 -3.85 -10.95 28.77
CA PRO A 142 -4.48 -12.26 28.87
C PRO A 142 -5.20 -12.59 27.56
N LEU A 143 -5.16 -13.87 27.18
CA LEU A 143 -5.90 -14.40 26.03
C LEU A 143 -7.36 -14.62 26.41
N ASN A 144 -8.13 -13.55 26.45
CA ASN A 144 -9.58 -13.61 26.66
C ASN A 144 -10.31 -12.69 25.68
N ASP A 145 -11.62 -12.90 25.56
CA ASP A 145 -12.49 -12.18 24.63
C ASP A 145 -13.02 -10.86 25.20
N LYS A 146 -12.29 -10.22 26.11
CA LYS A 146 -12.69 -8.89 26.61
C LYS A 146 -12.62 -7.87 25.47
N ASP A 147 -13.65 -7.02 25.39
CA ASP A 147 -13.76 -5.96 24.38
C ASP A 147 -12.50 -5.07 24.30
N SER A 148 -11.87 -4.75 25.44
CA SER A 148 -10.66 -3.93 25.50
C SER A 148 -9.43 -4.59 24.88
N ILE A 149 -9.34 -5.92 24.95
CA ILE A 149 -8.25 -6.71 24.38
C ILE A 149 -8.47 -6.91 22.88
N ILE A 150 -9.68 -7.25 22.46
CA ILE A 150 -10.05 -7.31 21.03
C ILE A 150 -9.75 -5.98 20.35
N LEU A 151 -10.05 -4.87 21.03
CA LEU A 151 -9.77 -3.54 20.51
C LEU A 151 -8.27 -3.26 20.38
N THR A 152 -7.46 -3.76 21.31
CA THR A 152 -5.99 -3.72 21.21
C THR A 152 -5.53 -4.46 19.95
N TYR A 153 -6.04 -5.67 19.72
CA TYR A 153 -5.71 -6.46 18.52
C TYR A 153 -6.12 -5.74 17.22
N LEU A 154 -7.24 -5.02 17.22
CA LEU A 154 -7.71 -4.26 16.06
C LEU A 154 -6.85 -3.03 15.75
N HIS A 155 -6.35 -2.33 16.79
CA HIS A 155 -5.54 -1.12 16.61
C HIS A 155 -4.05 -1.43 16.38
N MET A 156 -3.61 -2.62 16.75
CA MET A 156 -2.21 -3.05 16.64
C MET A 156 -1.65 -2.96 15.21
N PRO A 157 -2.34 -3.45 14.15
CA PRO A 157 -1.86 -3.30 12.78
C PRO A 157 -1.67 -1.84 12.37
N ILE A 158 -2.58 -0.95 12.79
CA ILE A 158 -2.51 0.49 12.48
C ILE A 158 -1.28 1.10 13.16
N PHE A 159 -1.04 0.76 14.42
CA PHE A 159 0.14 1.22 15.15
C PHE A 159 1.43 0.72 14.50
N LEU A 160 1.55 -0.58 14.22
CA LEU A 160 2.73 -1.17 13.56
C LEU A 160 2.95 -0.59 12.16
N TRP A 161 1.88 -0.26 11.44
CA TRP A 161 1.96 0.44 10.16
C TRP A 161 2.56 1.84 10.28
N ILE A 162 2.29 2.57 11.36
CA ILE A 162 2.92 3.87 11.62
C ILE A 162 4.40 3.71 12.00
N VAL A 163 4.73 2.70 12.82
CA VAL A 163 6.13 2.36 13.15
C VAL A 163 6.92 2.00 11.89
N LEU A 164 6.33 1.23 10.99
CA LEU A 164 6.92 0.91 9.68
C LEU A 164 7.15 2.19 8.84
N GLY A 165 6.25 3.17 8.91
CA GLY A 165 6.42 4.47 8.28
C GLY A 165 7.62 5.26 8.80
N ILE A 166 7.96 5.15 10.09
CA ILE A 166 9.19 5.73 10.65
C ILE A 166 10.43 5.06 10.03
N ALA A 167 10.42 3.74 9.85
CA ALA A 167 11.51 3.02 9.18
C ALA A 167 11.65 3.42 7.71
N PHE A 168 10.52 3.61 7.01
CA PHE A 168 10.51 4.03 5.61
C PHE A 168 11.00 5.47 5.40
N THR A 169 10.59 6.40 6.26
CA THR A 169 10.92 7.83 6.12
C THR A 169 12.28 8.19 6.72
N GLY A 170 12.79 7.39 7.66
CA GLY A 170 14.07 7.59 8.32
C GLY A 170 14.15 8.95 9.04
N ASN A 171 15.19 9.73 8.75
CA ASN A 171 15.43 11.02 9.39
C ASN A 171 14.45 12.12 8.95
N GLU A 172 13.72 11.90 7.86
CA GLU A 172 12.88 12.92 7.22
C GLU A 172 11.39 12.74 7.54
N TYR A 173 11.05 12.02 8.62
CA TYR A 173 9.66 11.79 9.03
C TYR A 173 8.86 13.09 9.25
N SER A 174 9.48 14.22 9.56
CA SER A 174 8.79 15.51 9.70
C SER A 174 8.34 16.11 8.36
N LYS A 175 8.91 15.67 7.22
CA LYS A 175 8.59 16.21 5.90
C LYS A 175 7.32 15.55 5.34
N GLY A 176 6.36 16.38 4.90
CA GLY A 176 5.11 15.93 4.27
C GLY A 176 5.34 15.11 3.00
N SER A 177 6.32 15.49 2.16
CA SER A 177 6.66 14.78 0.93
C SER A 177 7.14 13.35 1.16
N THR A 178 7.91 13.09 2.22
CA THR A 178 8.39 11.74 2.56
C THR A 178 7.27 10.87 3.11
N ARG A 179 6.33 11.45 3.87
CA ARG A 179 5.10 10.76 4.30
C ARG A 179 4.18 10.46 3.11
N LEU A 180 4.09 11.36 2.13
CA LEU A 180 3.35 11.11 0.90
C LEU A 180 3.96 9.93 0.14
N ALA A 181 5.29 9.89 0.03
CA ALA A 181 6.00 8.76 -0.57
C ALA A 181 5.73 7.44 0.16
N TYR A 182 5.58 7.46 1.49
CA TYR A 182 5.18 6.28 2.26
C TYR A 182 3.75 5.82 1.91
N ILE A 183 2.79 6.75 1.81
CA ILE A 183 1.42 6.41 1.41
C ILE A 183 1.40 5.83 -0.01
N LYS A 184 2.14 6.43 -0.96
CA LYS A 184 2.32 5.89 -2.32
C LYS A 184 2.92 4.49 -2.30
N PHE A 185 3.97 4.29 -1.50
CA PHE A 185 4.61 3.00 -1.35
C PHE A 185 3.61 1.93 -0.88
N ASN A 186 2.81 2.20 0.15
CA ASN A 186 1.85 1.23 0.70
C ASN A 186 0.80 0.81 -0.31
N LEU A 187 0.42 1.74 -1.17
CA LEU A 187 -0.55 1.53 -2.21
C LEU A 187 -0.01 0.66 -3.35
N GLU A 188 1.18 1.02 -3.86
CA GLU A 188 1.89 0.18 -4.84
C GLU A 188 2.19 -1.21 -4.26
N PHE A 189 2.57 -1.27 -2.98
CA PHE A 189 2.78 -2.51 -2.22
C PHE A 189 1.53 -3.35 -2.14
N SER A 190 0.39 -2.76 -1.77
CA SER A 190 -0.87 -3.49 -1.61
C SER A 190 -1.33 -4.09 -2.95
N ILE A 191 -1.22 -3.34 -4.05
CA ILE A 191 -1.57 -3.83 -5.39
C ILE A 191 -0.65 -4.98 -5.79
N LEU A 192 0.66 -4.81 -5.64
CA LEU A 192 1.64 -5.82 -6.05
C LEU A 192 1.52 -7.09 -5.20
N TYR A 193 1.44 -6.95 -3.87
CA TYR A 193 1.26 -8.05 -2.95
C TYR A 193 -0.06 -8.79 -3.21
N ALA A 194 -1.17 -8.07 -3.42
CA ALA A 194 -2.46 -8.70 -3.74
C ALA A 194 -2.39 -9.51 -5.05
N SER A 195 -1.76 -8.97 -6.10
CA SER A 195 -1.56 -9.72 -7.35
C SER A 195 -0.75 -11.00 -7.13
N MET A 196 0.37 -10.92 -6.40
CA MET A 196 1.19 -12.09 -6.09
C MET A 196 0.45 -13.10 -5.20
N ALA A 197 -0.29 -12.62 -4.21
CA ALA A 197 -1.07 -13.44 -3.29
C ALA A 197 -2.19 -14.18 -4.04
N VAL A 198 -2.88 -13.54 -4.99
CA VAL A 198 -3.87 -14.20 -5.85
C VAL A 198 -3.21 -15.31 -6.69
N SER A 199 -2.06 -15.04 -7.30
CA SER A 199 -1.31 -16.08 -8.01
C SER A 199 -0.90 -17.23 -7.08
N GLY A 200 -0.47 -16.92 -5.86
CA GLY A 200 -0.13 -17.92 -4.83
C GLY A 200 -1.34 -18.73 -4.36
N MET A 201 -2.51 -18.11 -4.20
CA MET A 201 -3.75 -18.79 -3.84
C MET A 201 -4.21 -19.74 -4.94
N VAL A 202 -4.15 -19.33 -6.21
CA VAL A 202 -4.45 -20.20 -7.35
C VAL A 202 -3.51 -21.40 -7.38
N LEU A 203 -2.20 -21.16 -7.20
CA LEU A 203 -1.22 -22.24 -7.12
C LEU A 203 -1.52 -23.19 -5.95
N ALA A 204 -1.79 -22.65 -4.75
CA ALA A 204 -2.11 -23.44 -3.57
C ALA A 204 -3.38 -24.30 -3.78
N ALA A 205 -4.45 -23.73 -4.32
CA ALA A 205 -5.68 -24.45 -4.62
C ALA A 205 -5.45 -25.58 -5.61
N LEU A 206 -4.71 -25.32 -6.71
CA LEU A 206 -4.36 -26.34 -7.68
C LEU A 206 -3.51 -27.46 -7.06
N THR A 207 -2.51 -27.12 -6.25
CA THR A 207 -1.68 -28.11 -5.56
C THR A 207 -2.52 -28.99 -4.64
N MET A 208 -3.34 -28.40 -3.76
CA MET A 208 -4.20 -29.16 -2.85
C MET A 208 -5.18 -30.06 -3.62
N GLN A 209 -5.76 -29.58 -4.74
CA GLN A 209 -6.66 -30.36 -5.58
C GLN A 209 -5.95 -31.54 -6.25
N LEU A 210 -4.73 -31.35 -6.77
CA LEU A 210 -3.95 -32.41 -7.39
C LEU A 210 -3.61 -33.53 -6.41
N PHE A 211 -3.22 -33.18 -5.18
CA PHE A 211 -2.94 -34.17 -4.13
C PHE A 211 -4.21 -34.87 -3.64
N SER A 212 -5.34 -34.16 -3.61
CA SER A 212 -6.64 -34.75 -3.30
C SER A 212 -7.02 -35.85 -4.31
N PHE A 213 -6.75 -35.68 -5.60
CA PHE A 213 -7.03 -36.71 -6.62
C PHE A 213 -6.25 -38.02 -6.45
N ILE A 214 -5.08 -37.98 -5.81
CA ILE A 214 -4.29 -39.18 -5.49
C ILE A 214 -4.55 -39.69 -4.06
N GLY A 215 -5.58 -39.18 -3.39
CA GLY A 215 -6.00 -39.60 -2.05
C GLY A 215 -5.17 -39.02 -0.90
N LEU A 216 -4.37 -37.96 -1.15
CA LEU A 216 -3.57 -37.30 -0.12
C LEU A 216 -4.22 -35.99 0.34
N GLN A 217 -4.62 -35.92 1.60
CA GLN A 217 -5.12 -34.71 2.25
C GLN A 217 -3.94 -33.93 2.85
N ILE A 218 -3.41 -32.97 2.10
CA ILE A 218 -2.24 -32.17 2.51
C ILE A 218 -2.59 -30.77 3.02
N GLU A 219 -3.88 -30.43 3.13
CA GLU A 219 -4.36 -29.06 3.36
C GLU A 219 -3.73 -28.40 4.59
N GLU A 220 -3.86 -29.02 5.77
CA GLU A 220 -3.31 -28.46 7.02
C GLU A 220 -1.79 -28.28 6.95
N PHE A 221 -1.08 -29.29 6.46
CA PHE A 221 0.37 -29.23 6.28
C PHE A 221 0.77 -28.12 5.28
N TYR A 222 0.09 -28.05 4.15
CA TYR A 222 0.41 -27.11 3.08
C TYR A 222 0.10 -25.68 3.50
N PHE A 223 -1.02 -25.44 4.17
CA PHE A 223 -1.40 -24.12 4.66
C PHE A 223 -0.43 -23.62 5.74
N SER A 224 -0.24 -24.42 6.79
CA SER A 224 0.58 -24.04 7.94
C SER A 224 2.06 -23.86 7.58
N ASN A 225 2.60 -24.65 6.64
CA ASN A 225 4.02 -24.60 6.29
C ASN A 225 4.31 -23.81 5.01
N VAL A 226 3.59 -24.06 3.91
CA VAL A 226 3.93 -23.49 2.59
C VAL A 226 3.22 -22.16 2.36
N VAL A 227 1.91 -22.10 2.59
CA VAL A 227 1.11 -20.89 2.32
C VAL A 227 1.52 -19.76 3.27
N LEU A 228 1.62 -20.04 4.57
CA LEU A 228 2.00 -19.05 5.58
C LEU A 228 3.42 -18.51 5.37
N PHE A 229 4.38 -19.41 5.10
CA PHE A 229 5.76 -19.04 4.78
C PHE A 229 5.82 -18.20 3.49
N GLY A 230 5.11 -18.65 2.46
CA GLY A 230 5.01 -17.98 1.17
C GLY A 230 4.42 -16.58 1.29
N ALA A 231 3.30 -16.42 1.99
CA ALA A 231 2.66 -15.12 2.24
C ALA A 231 3.60 -14.15 2.97
N SER A 232 4.26 -14.61 4.03
CA SER A 232 5.22 -13.79 4.80
C SER A 232 6.42 -13.37 3.97
N SER A 233 6.99 -14.31 3.20
CA SER A 233 8.13 -14.06 2.32
C SER A 233 7.77 -13.11 1.18
N LEU A 234 6.58 -13.30 0.57
CA LEU A 234 6.07 -12.46 -0.50
C LEU A 234 5.87 -11.02 -0.06
N ALA A 235 5.54 -10.76 1.20
CA ALA A 235 5.46 -9.40 1.72
C ALA A 235 6.83 -8.70 1.67
N ILE A 236 7.92 -9.39 2.01
CA ILE A 236 9.27 -8.81 1.90
C ILE A 236 9.66 -8.58 0.44
N VAL A 237 9.35 -9.56 -0.43
CA VAL A 237 9.60 -9.47 -1.88
C VAL A 237 8.83 -8.30 -2.50
N ALA A 238 7.55 -8.14 -2.19
CA ALA A 238 6.73 -7.03 -2.68
C ALA A 238 7.29 -5.68 -2.22
N ALA A 239 7.71 -5.55 -0.96
CA ALA A 239 8.31 -4.33 -0.45
C ALA A 239 9.62 -3.96 -1.17
N TYR A 240 10.46 -4.95 -1.47
CA TYR A 240 11.68 -4.76 -2.26
C TYR A 240 11.38 -4.32 -3.70
N LEU A 241 10.44 -5.00 -4.35
CA LEU A 241 10.08 -4.74 -5.75
C LEU A 241 9.51 -3.33 -5.94
N VAL A 242 8.58 -2.91 -5.08
CA VAL A 242 8.06 -1.52 -5.11
C VAL A 242 9.18 -0.51 -4.85
N SER A 243 10.06 -0.82 -3.90
CA SER A 243 11.24 0.02 -3.61
C SER A 243 12.20 0.16 -4.79
N MET A 244 12.17 -0.76 -5.77
CA MET A 244 12.96 -0.70 -7.00
C MET A 244 12.33 0.21 -8.08
N ASN A 245 11.23 0.91 -7.77
CA ASN A 245 10.48 1.75 -8.71
C ASN A 245 9.98 0.98 -9.94
N LEU A 246 9.43 -0.23 -9.73
CA LEU A 246 8.81 -0.99 -10.80
C LEU A 246 7.69 -0.18 -11.48
N LYS A 247 7.79 -0.01 -12.80
CA LYS A 247 6.82 0.76 -13.61
C LYS A 247 5.40 0.17 -13.59
N LEU A 248 5.25 -1.13 -13.25
CA LEU A 248 3.97 -1.84 -13.27
C LEU A 248 2.94 -1.21 -12.34
N ALA A 249 3.23 -1.08 -11.05
CA ALA A 249 2.28 -0.52 -10.08
C ALA A 249 1.98 0.96 -10.37
N LYS A 250 3.01 1.74 -10.70
CA LYS A 250 2.90 3.18 -11.01
C LYS A 250 1.97 3.48 -12.18
N ASN A 251 1.91 2.59 -13.17
CA ASN A 251 1.06 2.81 -14.33
C ASN A 251 -0.40 2.44 -14.08
N ILE A 252 -0.73 1.64 -13.05
CA ILE A 252 -2.10 1.16 -12.81
C ILE A 252 -2.80 2.01 -11.74
N THR A 253 -2.02 2.47 -10.76
CA THR A 253 -2.47 3.23 -9.58
C THR A 253 -3.34 4.47 -9.95
N PRO A 254 -2.99 5.32 -10.93
CA PRO A 254 -3.83 6.46 -11.32
C PRO A 254 -5.19 6.08 -11.88
N TYR A 255 -5.26 5.00 -12.65
CA TYR A 255 -6.50 4.56 -13.28
C TYR A 255 -7.44 3.96 -12.25
N LEU A 256 -6.91 3.17 -11.31
CA LEU A 256 -7.66 2.68 -10.17
C LEU A 256 -8.32 3.85 -9.42
N ALA A 257 -7.60 4.94 -9.15
CA ALA A 257 -8.17 6.09 -8.43
C ALA A 257 -9.34 6.74 -9.19
N LYS A 258 -9.17 6.90 -10.51
CA LYS A 258 -10.18 7.47 -11.41
C LYS A 258 -11.42 6.58 -11.59
N ILE A 259 -11.30 5.27 -11.41
CA ILE A 259 -12.42 4.32 -11.51
C ILE A 259 -13.16 4.21 -10.17
N PHE A 260 -12.42 4.02 -9.08
CA PHE A 260 -13.01 3.72 -7.78
C PHE A 260 -13.68 4.94 -7.13
N SER A 261 -13.13 6.15 -7.29
CA SER A 261 -13.71 7.36 -6.66
C SER A 261 -15.15 7.65 -7.12
N PRO A 262 -15.47 7.70 -8.43
CA PRO A 262 -16.85 7.87 -8.87
C PRO A 262 -17.76 6.70 -8.51
N LEU A 263 -17.24 5.46 -8.57
CA LEU A 263 -18.02 4.28 -8.22
C LEU A 263 -18.50 4.34 -6.75
N VAL A 264 -17.58 4.63 -5.83
CA VAL A 264 -17.90 4.79 -4.42
C VAL A 264 -18.87 5.96 -4.19
N LEU A 265 -18.66 7.10 -4.87
CA LEU A 265 -19.57 8.23 -4.78
C LEU A 265 -21.01 7.83 -5.16
N ILE A 266 -21.18 7.13 -6.29
CA ILE A 266 -22.50 6.65 -6.76
C ILE A 266 -23.10 5.68 -5.74
N THR A 267 -22.33 4.70 -5.27
CA THR A 267 -22.81 3.72 -4.30
C THR A 267 -23.30 4.38 -3.01
N LEU A 268 -22.53 5.33 -2.47
CA LEU A 268 -22.91 6.06 -1.26
C LEU A 268 -24.16 6.92 -1.46
N LEU A 269 -24.27 7.57 -2.62
CA LEU A 269 -25.40 8.43 -2.94
C LEU A 269 -26.68 7.60 -3.05
N VAL A 270 -26.64 6.50 -3.80
CA VAL A 270 -27.76 5.55 -3.89
C VAL A 270 -28.13 4.99 -2.53
N TYR A 271 -27.13 4.62 -1.73
CA TYR A 271 -27.34 4.09 -0.39
C TYR A 271 -28.00 5.12 0.54
N LEU A 272 -27.55 6.38 0.54
CA LEU A 272 -28.13 7.45 1.36
C LEU A 272 -29.60 7.70 0.98
N ILE A 273 -29.90 7.74 -0.32
CA ILE A 273 -31.28 7.85 -0.82
C ILE A 273 -32.12 6.67 -0.34
N ALA A 274 -31.62 5.45 -0.46
CA ALA A 274 -32.34 4.25 -0.04
C ALA A 274 -32.65 4.25 1.46
N VAL A 275 -31.70 4.66 2.31
CA VAL A 275 -31.90 4.77 3.76
C VAL A 275 -32.98 5.81 4.10
N ILE A 276 -32.94 6.98 3.47
CA ILE A 276 -33.95 8.04 3.66
C ILE A 276 -35.33 7.54 3.21
N TRP A 277 -35.41 6.88 2.06
CA TRP A 277 -36.68 6.40 1.51
C TRP A 277 -37.30 5.27 2.33
N LEU A 278 -36.49 4.32 2.80
CA LEU A 278 -36.95 3.20 3.64
C LEU A 278 -37.25 3.63 5.09
N GLY A 279 -36.89 4.86 5.48
CA GLY A 279 -37.10 5.37 6.84
C GLY A 279 -36.40 4.56 7.93
N LYS A 280 -35.39 3.74 7.56
CA LYS A 280 -34.66 2.93 8.54
C LYS A 280 -33.83 3.85 9.43
N ASN A 281 -33.99 3.71 10.74
CA ASN A 281 -33.33 4.55 11.71
C ASN A 281 -31.87 4.08 11.94
N PRO A 282 -30.85 4.88 11.56
CA PRO A 282 -29.43 4.57 11.77
C PRO A 282 -29.02 4.33 13.22
N PHE A 283 -29.75 4.94 14.15
CA PHE A 283 -29.32 5.10 15.54
C PHE A 283 -29.44 3.80 16.34
N LEU A 284 -30.36 2.91 15.95
CA LEU A 284 -30.76 1.75 16.77
C LEU A 284 -30.11 0.43 16.35
N ASP A 285 -29.65 0.29 15.10
CA ASP A 285 -29.07 -0.96 14.62
C ASP A 285 -27.54 -0.97 14.78
N ARG A 286 -27.01 -1.95 15.52
CA ARG A 286 -25.55 -2.11 15.71
C ARG A 286 -24.84 -2.50 14.41
N ASN A 287 -25.45 -3.34 13.60
CA ASN A 287 -24.86 -3.80 12.33
C ASN A 287 -24.76 -2.64 11.35
N PHE A 288 -25.74 -1.74 11.39
CA PHE A 288 -25.74 -0.51 10.62
C PHE A 288 -24.54 0.39 10.95
N LEU A 289 -24.22 0.60 12.23
CA LEU A 289 -23.06 1.41 12.64
C LEU A 289 -21.72 0.79 12.27
N ILE A 290 -21.59 -0.54 12.37
CA ILE A 290 -20.38 -1.24 11.93
C ILE A 290 -20.18 -1.03 10.42
N ALA A 291 -21.25 -1.19 9.63
CA ALA A 291 -21.21 -0.94 8.20
C ALA A 291 -20.84 0.52 7.87
N PHE A 292 -21.41 1.49 8.58
CA PHE A 292 -21.08 2.91 8.41
C PHE A 292 -19.61 3.22 8.68
N ASN A 293 -19.06 2.73 9.79
CA ASN A 293 -17.65 2.94 10.11
C ASN A 293 -16.73 2.30 9.06
N GLY A 294 -17.08 1.10 8.58
CA GLY A 294 -16.34 0.43 7.51
C GLY A 294 -16.39 1.20 6.19
N ILE A 295 -17.57 1.70 5.82
CA ILE A 295 -17.77 2.58 4.67
C ILE A 295 -16.93 3.85 4.80
N LEU A 296 -16.96 4.52 5.95
CA LEU A 296 -16.22 5.75 6.21
C LEU A 296 -14.71 5.55 6.03
N LEU A 297 -14.17 4.45 6.56
CA LEU A 297 -12.77 4.08 6.38
C LEU A 297 -12.46 3.81 4.90
N GLY A 298 -13.35 3.11 4.20
CA GLY A 298 -13.24 2.89 2.75
C GLY A 298 -13.21 4.20 1.95
N VAL A 299 -14.07 5.15 2.27
CA VAL A 299 -14.07 6.47 1.63
C VAL A 299 -12.78 7.22 1.90
N LEU A 300 -12.32 7.25 3.16
CA LEU A 300 -11.05 7.86 3.50
C LEU A 300 -9.90 7.26 2.69
N VAL A 301 -9.83 5.94 2.56
CA VAL A 301 -8.81 5.26 1.75
C VAL A 301 -8.89 5.68 0.29
N VAL A 302 -10.08 5.68 -0.31
CA VAL A 302 -10.28 6.08 -1.72
C VAL A 302 -9.94 7.56 -1.94
N THR A 303 -10.30 8.44 -1.00
CA THR A 303 -9.94 9.86 -1.04
C THR A 303 -8.44 10.05 -0.95
N ILE A 304 -7.77 9.42 0.02
CA ILE A 304 -6.31 9.47 0.18
C ILE A 304 -5.63 8.97 -1.10
N PHE A 305 -6.12 7.86 -1.65
CA PHE A 305 -5.63 7.27 -2.88
C PHE A 305 -5.73 8.24 -4.06
N SER A 306 -6.90 8.83 -4.25
CA SER A 306 -7.17 9.77 -5.35
C SER A 306 -6.37 11.07 -5.24
N ILE A 307 -6.18 11.62 -4.03
CA ILE A 307 -5.33 12.79 -3.76
C ILE A 307 -3.85 12.49 -4.02
N THR A 308 -3.42 11.29 -3.64
CA THR A 308 -2.02 10.89 -3.72
C THR A 308 -1.60 10.72 -5.18
N GLU A 309 -2.53 10.29 -6.03
CA GLU A 309 -2.29 9.97 -7.44
C GLU A 309 -2.77 11.03 -8.43
N SER A 310 -3.39 12.12 -7.94
CA SER A 310 -3.67 13.28 -8.78
C SER A 310 -2.34 13.85 -9.28
N ASP A 311 -2.19 13.97 -10.60
CA ASP A 311 -1.04 14.61 -11.22
C ASP A 311 -0.87 16.01 -10.61
N SER A 312 0.37 16.37 -10.29
CA SER A 312 0.73 17.67 -9.68
C SER A 312 0.54 18.87 -10.61
N ASP A 313 -0.17 18.69 -11.72
CA ASP A 313 -0.54 19.76 -12.63
C ASP A 313 -1.57 20.67 -11.96
N GLU A 314 -1.40 21.98 -12.11
CA GLU A 314 -2.32 22.99 -11.53
C GLU A 314 -3.72 22.99 -12.18
N LYS A 315 -3.94 22.15 -13.20
CA LYS A 315 -5.20 22.09 -13.94
C LYS A 315 -6.21 21.23 -13.18
N LYS A 316 -7.33 21.85 -12.84
CA LYS A 316 -8.49 21.17 -12.22
C LYS A 316 -9.01 20.07 -13.15
N THR A 317 -9.20 18.90 -12.59
CA THR A 317 -9.75 17.74 -13.29
C THR A 317 -11.16 17.44 -12.78
N ILE A 318 -11.96 16.70 -13.57
CA ILE A 318 -13.28 16.19 -13.13
C ILE A 318 -13.12 15.33 -11.86
N SER A 319 -11.99 14.63 -11.72
CA SER A 319 -11.67 13.82 -10.55
C SER A 319 -11.64 14.65 -9.26
N ASP A 320 -11.20 15.91 -9.32
CA ASP A 320 -11.15 16.79 -8.14
C ASP A 320 -12.55 17.14 -7.63
N TYR A 321 -13.50 17.36 -8.54
CA TYR A 321 -14.91 17.59 -8.18
C TYR A 321 -15.56 16.34 -7.61
N ILE A 322 -15.27 15.16 -8.17
CA ILE A 322 -15.75 13.87 -7.66
C ILE A 322 -15.21 13.63 -6.24
N ASN A 323 -13.91 13.84 -6.01
CA ASN A 323 -13.30 13.70 -4.70
C ASN A 323 -13.91 14.69 -3.70
N PHE A 324 -14.13 15.95 -4.09
CA PHE A 324 -14.77 16.93 -3.23
C PHE A 324 -16.18 16.50 -2.84
N ALA A 325 -17.00 16.05 -3.80
CA ALA A 325 -18.34 15.53 -3.52
C ALA A 325 -18.31 14.29 -2.61
N LEU A 326 -17.34 13.40 -2.82
CA LEU A 326 -17.12 12.22 -2.00
C LEU A 326 -16.79 12.59 -0.55
N ILE A 327 -15.93 13.58 -0.33
CA ILE A 327 -15.59 14.09 1.01
C ILE A 327 -16.80 14.71 1.69
N VAL A 328 -17.59 15.52 0.97
CA VAL A 328 -18.83 16.11 1.52
C VAL A 328 -19.81 15.02 1.95
N LEU A 329 -20.00 14.00 1.11
CA LEU A 329 -20.88 12.89 1.42
C LEU A 329 -20.37 12.07 2.62
N ALA A 330 -19.06 11.83 2.69
CA ALA A 330 -18.43 11.18 3.83
C ALA A 330 -18.66 11.96 5.12
N LEU A 331 -18.51 13.28 5.11
CA LEU A 331 -18.75 14.13 6.28
C LEU A 331 -20.20 14.08 6.76
N ILE A 332 -21.16 14.02 5.85
CA ILE A 332 -22.58 13.84 6.20
C ILE A 332 -22.78 12.49 6.90
N ILE A 333 -22.25 11.41 6.31
CA ILE A 333 -22.34 10.05 6.85
C ILE A 333 -21.67 9.96 8.23
N ASP A 334 -20.48 10.52 8.37
CA ASP A 334 -19.73 10.58 9.63
C ASP A 334 -20.48 11.37 10.70
N SER A 335 -21.09 12.50 10.34
CA SER A 335 -21.89 13.30 11.29
C SER A 335 -23.09 12.52 11.82
N VAL A 336 -23.72 11.70 10.97
CA VAL A 336 -24.79 10.77 11.40
C VAL A 336 -24.23 9.68 12.32
N ALA A 337 -23.09 9.08 11.97
CA ALA A 337 -22.45 8.06 12.80
C ALA A 337 -22.02 8.60 14.17
N LEU A 338 -21.42 9.80 14.21
CA LEU A 338 -21.07 10.54 15.42
C LEU A 338 -22.29 10.81 16.29
N SER A 339 -23.38 11.31 15.70
CA SER A 339 -24.62 11.58 16.44
C SER A 339 -25.19 10.29 17.05
N ALA A 340 -25.14 9.18 16.30
CA ALA A 340 -25.62 7.89 16.76
C ALA A 340 -24.76 7.29 17.89
N ILE A 341 -23.43 7.40 17.81
CA ILE A 341 -22.57 6.90 18.88
C ILE A 341 -22.66 7.77 20.14
N VAL A 342 -22.80 9.09 20.01
CA VAL A 342 -23.03 10.01 21.14
C VAL A 342 -24.36 9.71 21.84
N PHE A 343 -25.44 9.51 21.07
CA PHE A 343 -26.72 9.08 21.61
C PHE A 343 -26.58 7.78 22.40
N ARG A 344 -25.90 6.77 21.84
CA ARG A 344 -25.67 5.50 22.53
C ARG A 344 -24.81 5.63 23.78
N LEU A 345 -23.80 6.50 23.76
CA LEU A 345 -22.97 6.76 24.94
C LEU A 345 -23.81 7.38 26.07
N SER A 346 -24.70 8.31 25.73
CA SER A 346 -25.61 8.94 26.69
C SER A 346 -26.70 8.01 27.20
N SER A 347 -27.26 7.14 26.34
CA SER A 347 -28.40 6.28 26.71
C SER A 347 -27.99 4.95 27.32
N TYR A 348 -26.89 4.36 26.87
CA TYR A 348 -26.47 3.01 27.25
C TYR A 348 -25.15 2.98 28.04
N GLY A 349 -24.56 4.14 28.34
CA GLY A 349 -23.32 4.28 29.12
C GLY A 349 -22.03 4.14 28.31
N ILE A 350 -20.90 4.31 29.01
CA ILE A 350 -19.55 4.23 28.44
C ILE A 350 -19.11 2.77 28.37
N THR A 351 -18.68 2.34 27.18
CA THR A 351 -18.00 1.06 26.97
C THR A 351 -16.72 1.28 26.16
N PRO A 352 -15.68 0.43 26.31
CA PRO A 352 -14.44 0.57 25.56
C PRO A 352 -14.69 0.64 24.05
N ASN A 353 -15.53 -0.24 23.50
CA ASN A 353 -15.86 -0.22 22.08
C ASN A 353 -16.52 1.11 21.64
N ARG A 354 -17.49 1.64 22.40
CA ARG A 354 -18.15 2.91 22.04
C ARG A 354 -17.19 4.09 22.08
N LEU A 355 -16.30 4.12 23.08
CA LEU A 355 -15.29 5.17 23.18
C LEU A 355 -14.27 5.09 22.04
N ALA A 356 -13.88 3.88 21.64
CA ALA A 356 -12.99 3.65 20.51
C ALA A 356 -13.58 4.17 19.20
N VAL A 357 -14.83 3.76 18.93
CA VAL A 357 -15.57 4.16 17.73
C VAL A 357 -15.79 5.67 17.70
N LEU A 358 -16.14 6.28 18.83
CA LEU A 358 -16.27 7.73 18.95
C LEU A 358 -14.97 8.43 18.57
N GLY A 359 -13.83 8.02 19.15
CA GLY A 359 -12.55 8.66 18.86
C GLY A 359 -12.11 8.50 17.41
N VAL A 360 -12.27 7.32 16.80
CA VAL A 360 -11.98 7.11 15.37
C VAL A 360 -12.85 8.00 14.49
N ASN A 361 -14.16 8.08 14.74
CA ASN A 361 -15.04 8.95 13.95
C ASN A 361 -14.66 10.43 14.12
N ILE A 362 -14.37 10.92 15.34
CA ILE A 362 -13.92 12.31 15.55
C ILE A 362 -12.64 12.60 14.77
N LEU A 363 -11.70 11.66 14.77
CA LEU A 363 -10.43 11.81 14.04
C LEU A 363 -10.64 11.83 12.53
N ILE A 364 -11.47 10.93 12.00
CA ILE A 364 -11.78 10.91 10.57
C ILE A 364 -12.54 12.16 10.16
N TRP A 365 -13.55 12.57 10.94
CA TRP A 365 -14.34 13.78 10.69
C TRP A 365 -13.47 15.03 10.62
N ALA A 366 -12.60 15.23 11.61
CA ALA A 366 -11.68 16.36 11.65
C ALA A 366 -10.66 16.34 10.49
N ASN A 367 -10.15 15.17 10.12
CA ASN A 367 -9.27 15.03 8.94
C ASN A 367 -10.02 15.36 7.64
N LEU A 368 -11.22 14.80 7.45
CA LEU A 368 -12.05 15.04 6.28
C LEU A 368 -12.42 16.52 6.13
N ILE A 369 -12.70 17.23 7.23
CA ILE A 369 -12.91 18.68 7.22
C ILE A 369 -11.66 19.43 6.73
N TRP A 370 -10.48 19.05 7.22
CA TRP A 370 -9.23 19.68 6.78
C TRP A 370 -8.99 19.41 5.28
N ILE A 371 -9.16 18.17 4.84
CA ILE A 371 -9.04 17.80 3.43
C ILE A 371 -10.06 18.59 2.59
N MET A 372 -11.32 18.69 3.04
CA MET A 372 -12.38 19.48 2.39
C MET A 372 -12.00 20.95 2.23
N PHE A 373 -11.50 21.60 3.30
CA PHE A 373 -11.07 23.00 3.23
C PHE A 373 -9.89 23.19 2.25
N SER A 374 -8.97 22.22 2.21
CA SER A 374 -7.83 22.24 1.30
C SER A 374 -8.28 22.11 -0.15
N TYR A 375 -9.21 21.19 -0.43
CA TYR A 375 -9.83 21.04 -1.74
C TYR A 375 -10.63 22.27 -2.14
N MET A 376 -11.42 22.85 -1.23
CA MET A 376 -12.20 24.04 -1.52
C MET A 376 -11.30 25.22 -1.91
N ARG A 377 -10.17 25.42 -1.22
CA ARG A 377 -9.19 26.45 -1.58
C ARG A 377 -8.54 26.17 -2.93
N PHE A 378 -8.20 24.91 -3.24
CA PHE A 378 -7.68 24.52 -4.55
C PHE A 378 -8.68 24.78 -5.67
N LEU A 379 -9.95 24.39 -5.49
CA LEU A 379 -11.04 24.64 -6.45
C LEU A 379 -11.32 26.14 -6.62
N GLN A 380 -11.04 26.96 -5.60
CA GLN A 380 -11.11 28.43 -5.66
C GLN A 380 -9.84 29.10 -6.23
N ASN A 381 -8.85 28.34 -6.72
CA ASN A 381 -7.53 28.85 -7.17
C ASN A 381 -6.71 29.57 -6.08
N LYS A 382 -6.97 29.27 -4.81
CA LYS A 382 -6.29 29.93 -3.66
C LYS A 382 -5.10 29.13 -3.12
N SER A 383 -4.90 27.90 -3.57
CA SER A 383 -3.80 27.03 -3.14
C SER A 383 -3.44 26.03 -4.23
N GLY A 384 -2.21 25.53 -4.22
CA GLY A 384 -1.77 24.46 -5.12
C GLY A 384 -2.15 23.05 -4.61
N PRO A 385 -1.98 22.01 -5.47
CA PRO A 385 -2.34 20.62 -5.16
C PRO A 385 -1.54 20.03 -3.98
N SER A 386 -0.33 20.54 -3.75
CA SER A 386 0.52 20.17 -2.61
C SER A 386 -0.14 20.41 -1.25
N THR A 387 -1.03 21.41 -1.15
CA THR A 387 -1.74 21.73 0.10
C THR A 387 -2.72 20.62 0.48
N ILE A 388 -3.33 19.96 -0.50
CA ILE A 388 -4.27 18.84 -0.27
C ILE A 388 -3.50 17.60 0.21
N GLN A 389 -2.38 17.29 -0.45
CA GLN A 389 -1.50 16.17 -0.08
C GLN A 389 -0.90 16.35 1.32
N ASP A 390 -0.56 17.58 1.69
CA ASP A 390 -0.07 17.93 3.02
C ASP A 390 -1.13 17.66 4.10
N SER A 391 -2.40 17.99 3.84
CA SER A 391 -3.48 17.78 4.80
C SER A 391 -3.68 16.29 5.12
N VAL A 392 -3.57 15.41 4.12
CA VAL A 392 -3.61 13.96 4.31
C VAL A 392 -2.42 13.46 5.13
N THR A 393 -1.20 13.88 4.76
CA THR A 393 0.04 13.35 5.36
C THR A 393 0.32 13.88 6.76
N LYS A 394 -0.19 15.07 7.10
CA LYS A 394 -0.06 15.65 8.45
C LYS A 394 -0.92 14.95 9.49
N TYR A 395 -2.04 14.34 9.08
CA TYR A 395 -2.94 13.63 9.98
C TYR A 395 -2.50 12.19 10.29
N LEU A 396 -1.62 11.63 9.46
CA LEU A 396 -1.11 10.26 9.62
C LEU A 396 -0.55 9.93 11.02
N PRO A 397 0.30 10.77 11.66
CA PRO A 397 0.78 10.52 13.01
C PRO A 397 -0.33 10.55 14.07
N VAL A 398 -1.40 11.33 13.85
CA VAL A 398 -2.53 11.46 14.79
C VAL A 398 -3.28 10.14 14.89
N TYR A 399 -3.49 9.45 13.75
CA TYR A 399 -4.05 8.08 13.76
C TYR A 399 -3.17 7.10 14.53
N GLY A 400 -1.84 7.21 14.39
CA GLY A 400 -0.89 6.39 15.14
C GLY A 400 -0.94 6.63 16.65
N LEU A 401 -1.02 7.90 17.07
CA LEU A 401 -1.15 8.27 18.48
C LEU A 401 -2.45 7.77 19.08
N TRP A 402 -3.55 7.84 18.33
CA TRP A 402 -4.82 7.27 18.75
C TRP A 402 -4.77 5.75 18.90
N ALA A 403 -4.19 5.06 17.91
CA ALA A 403 -4.00 3.61 17.99
C ALA A 403 -3.15 3.24 19.22
N ALA A 404 -2.04 3.95 19.46
CA ALA A 404 -1.22 3.77 20.66
C ALA A 404 -2.01 3.99 21.95
N PHE A 405 -2.78 5.07 22.01
CA PHE A 405 -3.64 5.37 23.16
C PHE A 405 -4.60 4.22 23.45
N VAL A 406 -5.32 3.74 22.43
CA VAL A 406 -6.25 2.61 22.58
C VAL A 406 -5.53 1.34 23.06
N ILE A 407 -4.40 0.99 22.44
CA ILE A 407 -3.61 -0.21 22.78
C ILE A 407 -3.17 -0.19 24.25
N PHE A 408 -2.55 0.91 24.70
CA PHE A 408 -1.90 0.95 26.00
C PHE A 408 -2.81 1.38 27.15
N THR A 409 -3.92 2.09 26.89
CA THR A 409 -4.77 2.62 27.97
C THR A 409 -6.08 1.85 28.15
N PHE A 410 -6.71 1.33 27.09
CA PHE A 410 -8.04 0.72 27.23
C PHE A 410 -8.00 -0.57 28.05
N PRO A 411 -7.02 -1.47 27.89
CA PRO A 411 -6.88 -2.64 28.76
C PRO A 411 -6.65 -2.28 30.23
N LEU A 412 -6.09 -1.10 30.55
CA LEU A 412 -5.88 -0.65 31.93
C LEU A 412 -7.15 -0.03 32.53
N LEU A 413 -7.90 0.73 31.72
CA LEU A 413 -9.10 1.47 32.16
C LEU A 413 -10.36 0.59 32.22
N PHE A 414 -10.43 -0.44 31.38
CA PHE A 414 -11.60 -1.29 31.21
C PHE A 414 -11.29 -2.77 31.48
N ASN A 415 -10.28 -3.05 32.33
CA ASN A 415 -9.92 -4.41 32.70
C ASN A 415 -10.96 -5.07 33.60
#